data_AF-A0A1W9MDZ7-F1
#
_entry.id   AF-A0A1W9MDZ7-F1
#
_cell.length_a   1.000
_cell.length_b   1.000
_cell.length_c   1.000
_cell.angle_alpha   90.00
_cell.angle_beta   90.00
_cell.angle_gamma   90.00
#
_symmetry.space_group_name_H-M   'P 1'
#
loop_
_entity.id
_entity.type
_entity.pdbx_description
1 polymer ?
#
loop_
_entity_poly.entity_id
_entity_poly.type
_entity_poly.pdbx_seq_one_letter_code
_entity_poly.pdbx_strand_id
1 'polypeptide(L)'
;MSWQDSEEYKKAKAWHDRMRAIEDKLRLESPQYFTSGRDLALDAFELVRLEMLYADGHTTTENALFLSVALATLVYKWKKEQNPYYMDKALMICATWGVIPSPALLEAITEAAAKRYRGGQDVLKATAGSIEREAHKQHAFLVMMNLIFNGETLERAASKTSQWMKDTRKVKPIKASTLDKYYVKEIRKTGIEKKRFETWSRLVKEYSDEERQQWAQNISLMPEAEYYDCQGDPESLEGGKKYLKGSRR
;
A
#
# COMPACT_ATOMS: atom_id res chain seq x y z
N MET A 1 24.01 -25.70 -34.43
CA MET A 1 23.81 -24.25 -34.62
C MET A 1 24.15 -23.58 -33.31
N SER A 2 25.09 -22.63 -33.30
CA SER A 2 25.46 -21.93 -32.06
C SER A 2 24.31 -21.04 -31.62
N TRP A 3 24.14 -20.81 -30.31
CA TRP A 3 23.18 -19.82 -29.81
C TRP A 3 23.46 -18.43 -30.38
N GLN A 4 24.73 -18.14 -30.69
CA GLN A 4 25.14 -16.89 -31.35
C GLN A 4 24.65 -16.76 -32.80
N ASP A 5 24.23 -17.86 -33.43
CA ASP A 5 23.68 -17.87 -34.79
C ASP A 5 22.15 -17.68 -34.80
N SER A 6 21.50 -17.72 -33.63
CA SER A 6 20.04 -17.65 -33.52
C SER A 6 19.53 -16.23 -33.84
N GLU A 7 18.32 -16.16 -34.39
CA GLU A 7 17.66 -14.87 -34.68
C GLU A 7 17.39 -14.08 -33.40
N GLU A 8 17.13 -14.75 -32.29
CA GLU A 8 16.95 -14.14 -30.97
C GLU A 8 18.23 -13.48 -30.47
N TYR A 9 19.39 -14.12 -30.65
CA TYR A 9 20.68 -13.53 -30.29
C TYR A 9 20.99 -12.30 -31.14
N LYS A 10 20.72 -12.34 -32.45
CA LYS A 10 20.91 -11.18 -33.33
C LYS A 10 20.02 -10.01 -32.94
N LYS A 11 18.76 -10.27 -32.56
CA LYS A 11 17.83 -9.23 -32.06
C LYS A 11 18.31 -8.63 -30.74
N ALA A 12 18.75 -9.47 -29.80
CA ALA A 12 19.27 -9.00 -28.52
C ALA A 12 20.55 -8.16 -28.69
N LYS A 13 21.46 -8.59 -29.55
CA LYS A 13 22.70 -7.85 -29.88
C LYS A 13 22.39 -6.51 -30.56
N ALA A 14 21.49 -6.49 -31.53
CA ALA A 14 21.07 -5.26 -32.19
C ALA A 14 20.42 -4.26 -31.22
N TRP A 15 19.61 -4.75 -30.27
CA TRP A 15 19.04 -3.92 -29.22
C TRP A 15 20.12 -3.35 -28.29
N HIS A 16 21.06 -4.19 -27.82
CA HIS A 16 22.18 -3.76 -26.97
C HIS A 16 23.05 -2.69 -27.67
N ASP A 17 23.38 -2.90 -28.94
CA ASP A 17 24.20 -1.95 -29.70
C ASP A 17 23.44 -0.62 -29.94
N ARG A 18 22.12 -0.67 -30.12
CA ARG A 18 21.27 0.54 -30.17
C ARG A 18 21.24 1.29 -28.85
N MET A 19 21.16 0.60 -27.72
CA MET A 19 21.19 1.24 -26.40
C MET A 19 22.53 1.92 -26.14
N ARG A 20 23.65 1.27 -26.51
CA ARG A 20 24.98 1.90 -26.46
C ARG A 20 25.08 3.16 -27.32
N ALA A 21 24.52 3.14 -28.53
CA ALA A 21 24.50 4.31 -29.40
C ALA A 21 23.67 5.48 -28.84
N ILE A 22 22.56 5.18 -28.16
CA ILE A 22 21.74 6.20 -27.47
C ILE A 22 22.53 6.80 -26.30
N GLU A 23 23.21 5.97 -25.51
CA GLU A 23 24.07 6.41 -24.41
C GLU A 23 25.20 7.34 -24.91
N ASP A 24 25.92 6.94 -25.97
CA ASP A 24 26.98 7.75 -26.58
C ASP A 24 26.43 9.09 -27.10
N LYS A 25 25.24 9.09 -27.69
CA LYS A 25 24.58 10.30 -28.17
C LYS A 25 24.19 11.24 -27.03
N LEU A 26 23.61 10.71 -25.95
CA LEU A 26 23.29 11.51 -24.74
C LEU A 26 24.55 12.11 -24.11
N ARG A 27 25.67 11.39 -24.17
CA ARG A 27 26.99 11.86 -23.71
C ARG A 27 27.49 13.08 -24.48
N LEU A 28 27.25 13.09 -25.79
CA LEU A 28 27.62 14.19 -26.68
C LEU A 28 26.66 15.39 -26.55
N GLU A 29 25.36 15.14 -26.44
CA GLU A 29 24.33 16.19 -26.46
C GLU A 29 24.13 16.89 -25.11
N SER A 30 24.52 16.24 -23.99
CA SER A 30 24.34 16.84 -22.66
C SER A 30 25.52 16.57 -21.73
N PRO A 31 26.73 17.04 -22.08
CA PRO A 31 27.98 16.75 -21.37
C PRO A 31 27.97 17.24 -19.92
N GLN A 32 27.14 18.22 -19.56
CA GLN A 32 26.96 18.71 -18.19
C GLN A 32 26.45 17.63 -17.21
N TYR A 33 25.83 16.56 -17.71
CA TYR A 33 25.51 15.41 -16.87
C TYR A 33 26.72 14.50 -16.65
N PHE A 34 27.78 14.55 -17.47
CA PHE A 34 28.87 13.55 -17.49
C PHE A 34 30.22 14.05 -16.93
N THR A 35 30.30 15.26 -16.37
CA THR A 35 31.58 15.90 -15.98
C THR A 35 32.05 15.67 -14.54
N SER A 36 31.29 14.98 -13.69
CA SER A 36 31.78 14.57 -12.37
C SER A 36 32.01 13.07 -12.38
N GLY A 37 33.24 12.61 -12.10
CA GLY A 37 33.67 11.21 -12.05
C GLY A 37 33.03 10.36 -10.93
N ARG A 38 31.71 10.43 -10.81
CA ARG A 38 30.88 9.33 -10.31
C ARG A 38 30.20 8.77 -11.54
N ASP A 39 30.52 7.51 -11.85
CA ASP A 39 29.76 6.70 -12.79
C ASP A 39 28.27 6.98 -12.59
N LEU A 40 27.63 7.60 -13.58
CA LEU A 40 26.19 7.78 -13.61
C LEU A 40 25.59 6.41 -13.90
N ALA A 41 25.46 5.61 -12.85
CA ALA A 41 24.32 4.73 -12.78
C ALA A 41 23.10 5.63 -12.91
N LEU A 42 22.52 5.69 -14.13
CA LEU A 42 21.18 6.21 -14.32
C LEU A 42 20.35 5.66 -13.16
N ASP A 43 19.64 6.53 -12.45
CA ASP A 43 18.81 6.02 -11.37
C ASP A 43 17.78 5.06 -11.95
N ALA A 44 17.33 4.11 -11.14
CA ALA A 44 16.44 3.06 -11.62
C ALA A 44 15.13 3.60 -12.22
N PHE A 45 14.80 4.88 -11.97
CA PHE A 45 13.68 5.57 -12.60
C PHE A 45 13.99 5.90 -14.07
N GLU A 46 15.08 6.63 -14.34
CA GLU A 46 15.42 7.03 -15.71
C GLU A 46 15.78 5.84 -16.59
N LEU A 47 16.43 4.80 -16.04
CA LEU A 47 16.75 3.58 -16.78
C LEU A 47 15.48 2.85 -17.22
N VAL A 48 14.52 2.63 -16.31
CA VAL A 48 13.23 1.98 -16.63
C VAL A 48 12.43 2.82 -17.61
N ARG A 49 12.40 4.14 -17.42
CA ARG A 49 11.67 5.04 -18.31
C ARG A 49 12.21 4.95 -19.74
N LEU A 50 13.53 5.06 -19.92
CA LEU A 50 14.17 5.01 -21.23
C LEU A 50 14.00 3.64 -21.88
N GLU A 51 14.28 2.55 -21.17
CA GLU A 51 14.14 1.20 -21.72
C GLU A 51 12.70 0.92 -22.14
N MET A 52 11.71 1.26 -21.32
CA MET A 52 10.29 1.05 -21.65
C MET A 52 9.83 1.91 -22.84
N LEU A 53 10.37 3.11 -22.99
CA LEU A 53 10.06 4.00 -24.12
C LEU A 53 10.61 3.45 -25.46
N TYR A 54 11.74 2.74 -25.42
CA TYR A 54 12.42 2.22 -26.62
C TYR A 54 12.21 0.72 -26.87
N ALA A 55 11.69 -0.04 -25.89
CA ALA A 55 11.47 -1.49 -25.99
C ALA A 55 10.28 -1.85 -26.90
N ASP A 56 9.32 -0.94 -27.09
CA ASP A 56 8.10 -1.25 -27.81
C ASP A 56 8.06 -0.54 -29.16
N GLY A 57 8.34 -1.29 -30.22
CA GLY A 57 8.24 -0.81 -31.60
C GLY A 57 6.79 -0.67 -32.11
N HIS A 58 5.79 -0.92 -31.26
CA HIS A 58 4.40 -1.17 -31.69
C HIS A 58 3.31 -0.39 -30.95
N THR A 59 3.60 0.34 -29.88
CA THR A 59 2.61 1.20 -29.22
C THR A 59 2.69 2.63 -29.73
N THR A 60 1.53 3.25 -29.98
CA THR A 60 1.43 4.69 -30.25
C THR A 60 2.18 5.46 -29.16
N THR A 61 3.04 6.40 -29.56
CA THR A 61 4.02 7.11 -28.72
C THR A 61 3.45 7.65 -27.41
N GLU A 62 2.18 8.02 -27.36
CA GLU A 62 1.51 8.54 -26.16
C GLU A 62 1.32 7.48 -25.05
N ASN A 63 0.93 6.25 -25.40
CA ASN A 63 0.74 5.17 -24.43
C ASN A 63 2.08 4.66 -23.87
N ALA A 64 3.10 4.58 -24.72
CA ALA A 64 4.45 4.20 -24.33
C ALA A 64 5.06 5.20 -23.34
N LEU A 65 4.85 6.50 -23.56
CA LEU A 65 5.30 7.55 -22.64
C LEU A 65 4.57 7.46 -21.29
N PHE A 66 3.25 7.27 -21.30
CA PHE A 66 2.49 7.11 -20.05
C PHE A 66 2.93 5.88 -19.25
N LEU A 67 3.06 4.73 -19.90
CA LEU A 67 3.45 3.47 -19.26
C LEU A 67 4.87 3.53 -18.71
N SER A 68 5.82 4.08 -19.47
CA SER A 68 7.21 4.22 -19.03
C SER A 68 7.33 5.10 -17.77
N VAL A 69 6.62 6.24 -17.73
CA VAL A 69 6.58 7.12 -16.56
C VAL A 69 5.90 6.46 -15.36
N ALA A 70 4.80 5.74 -15.59
CA ALA A 70 4.08 5.03 -14.52
C ALA A 70 4.93 3.93 -13.87
N LEU A 71 5.61 3.12 -14.68
CA LEU A 71 6.49 2.05 -14.20
C LEU A 71 7.74 2.58 -13.51
N ALA A 72 8.38 3.60 -14.09
CA ALA A 72 9.52 4.28 -13.47
C ALA A 72 9.13 4.85 -12.09
N THR A 73 7.96 5.49 -11.99
CA THR A 73 7.44 6.03 -10.71
C THR A 73 7.27 4.94 -9.65
N LEU A 74 6.82 3.75 -10.03
CA LEU A 74 6.68 2.63 -9.10
C LEU A 74 8.05 2.11 -8.62
N VAL A 75 9.04 2.06 -9.50
CA VAL A 75 10.42 1.70 -9.14
C VAL A 75 11.02 2.74 -8.20
N TYR A 76 10.83 4.03 -8.46
CA TYR A 76 11.24 5.09 -7.56
C TYR A 76 10.59 4.94 -6.16
N LYS A 77 9.27 4.73 -6.10
CA LYS A 77 8.56 4.50 -4.83
C LYS A 77 9.06 3.27 -4.09
N TRP A 78 9.33 2.17 -4.81
CA TRP A 78 9.97 0.99 -4.23
C TRP A 78 11.34 1.31 -3.64
N LYS A 79 12.23 1.96 -4.38
CA LYS A 79 13.57 2.29 -3.90
C LYS A 79 13.52 3.19 -2.67
N LYS A 80 12.57 4.13 -2.62
CA LYS A 80 12.39 5.06 -1.50
C LYS A 80 11.76 4.39 -0.26
N GLU A 81 10.67 3.67 -0.44
CA GLU A 81 9.84 3.17 0.67
C GLU A 81 10.11 1.70 1.03
N GLN A 82 10.85 0.99 0.17
CA GLN A 82 11.15 -0.44 0.31
C GLN A 82 9.90 -1.31 0.51
N ASN A 83 8.77 -0.90 -0.10
CA ASN A 83 7.51 -1.65 -0.06
C ASN A 83 7.31 -2.48 -1.34
N PRO A 84 7.30 -3.83 -1.26
CA PRO A 84 7.24 -4.71 -2.44
C PRO A 84 5.94 -4.57 -3.24
N TYR A 85 4.87 -4.02 -2.65
CA TYR A 85 3.62 -3.71 -3.34
C TYR A 85 3.82 -2.93 -4.63
N TYR A 86 4.76 -1.99 -4.66
CA TYR A 86 5.00 -1.18 -5.87
C TYR A 86 5.54 -2.02 -7.03
N MET A 87 6.36 -3.03 -6.74
CA MET A 87 6.89 -3.96 -7.75
C MET A 87 5.84 -4.96 -8.22
N ASP A 88 5.01 -5.46 -7.31
CA ASP A 88 3.88 -6.31 -7.69
C ASP A 88 2.87 -5.54 -8.56
N LYS A 89 2.61 -4.26 -8.25
CA LYS A 89 1.78 -3.38 -9.07
C LYS A 89 2.40 -3.07 -10.44
N ALA A 90 3.71 -2.88 -10.51
CA ALA A 90 4.41 -2.64 -11.77
C ALA A 90 4.29 -3.88 -12.68
N LEU A 91 4.48 -5.07 -12.14
CA LEU A 91 4.32 -6.32 -12.88
C LEU A 91 2.86 -6.54 -13.35
N MET A 92 1.89 -6.20 -12.51
CA MET A 92 0.47 -6.24 -12.89
C MET A 92 0.17 -5.29 -14.05
N ILE A 93 0.73 -4.08 -14.07
CA ILE A 93 0.58 -3.14 -15.19
C ILE A 93 1.19 -3.74 -16.45
N CYS A 94 2.41 -4.27 -16.39
CA CYS A 94 3.04 -4.95 -17.52
C CYS A 94 2.15 -6.08 -18.08
N ALA A 95 1.64 -6.96 -17.21
CA ALA A 95 0.74 -8.04 -17.61
C ALA A 95 -0.58 -7.54 -18.22
N THR A 96 -1.19 -6.49 -17.63
CA THR A 96 -2.46 -5.92 -18.10
C THR A 96 -2.34 -5.30 -19.48
N TRP A 97 -1.21 -4.66 -19.76
CA TRP A 97 -0.96 -3.98 -21.04
C TRP A 97 -0.23 -4.87 -22.05
N GLY A 98 0.03 -6.13 -21.73
CA GLY A 98 0.76 -7.06 -22.60
C GLY A 98 2.21 -6.65 -22.86
N VAL A 99 2.81 -5.85 -21.96
CA VAL A 99 4.16 -5.32 -22.12
C VAL A 99 5.14 -6.17 -21.33
N ILE A 100 6.27 -6.51 -21.95
CA ILE A 100 7.37 -7.22 -21.29
C ILE A 100 8.12 -6.21 -20.40
N PRO A 101 8.31 -6.50 -19.10
CA PRO A 101 9.11 -5.64 -18.23
C PRO A 101 10.51 -5.42 -18.80
N SER A 102 11.01 -4.19 -18.74
CA SER A 102 12.38 -3.89 -19.18
C SER A 102 13.44 -4.56 -18.29
N PRO A 103 14.68 -4.73 -18.77
CA PRO A 103 15.78 -5.27 -17.95
C PRO A 103 15.95 -4.57 -16.60
N ALA A 104 15.92 -3.23 -16.55
CA ALA A 104 16.00 -2.46 -15.32
C ALA A 104 14.82 -2.74 -14.37
N LEU A 105 13.61 -2.88 -14.92
CA LEU A 105 12.42 -3.21 -14.13
C LEU A 105 12.52 -4.64 -13.60
N LEU A 106 13.02 -5.58 -14.40
CA LEU A 106 13.30 -6.97 -13.99
C LEU A 106 14.35 -7.02 -12.87
N GLU A 107 15.40 -6.22 -12.93
CA GLU A 107 16.38 -6.10 -11.86
C GLU A 107 15.74 -5.59 -10.57
N ALA A 108 14.91 -4.53 -10.65
CA ALA A 108 14.21 -3.99 -9.47
C ALA A 108 13.22 -5.00 -8.86
N ILE A 109 12.49 -5.75 -9.71
CA ILE A 109 11.61 -6.84 -9.30
C ILE A 109 12.42 -7.97 -8.64
N THR A 110 13.54 -8.34 -9.25
CA THR A 110 14.44 -9.39 -8.74
C THR A 110 15.07 -8.98 -7.42
N GLU A 111 15.46 -7.72 -7.26
CA GLU A 111 15.95 -7.18 -5.99
C GLU A 111 14.84 -7.22 -4.92
N ALA A 112 13.61 -6.83 -5.26
CA ALA A 112 12.48 -6.94 -4.34
C ALA A 112 12.17 -8.40 -3.98
N ALA A 113 12.28 -9.33 -4.93
CA ALA A 113 12.13 -10.76 -4.71
C ALA A 113 13.27 -11.34 -3.85
N ALA A 114 14.51 -10.96 -4.12
CA ALA A 114 15.68 -11.37 -3.35
C ALA A 114 15.63 -10.82 -1.92
N LYS A 115 15.17 -9.57 -1.75
CA LYS A 115 14.90 -9.01 -0.42
C LYS A 115 13.82 -9.81 0.28
N ARG A 116 12.67 -10.08 -0.37
CA ARG A 116 11.62 -10.98 0.16
C ARG A 116 12.18 -12.34 0.60
N TYR A 117 13.06 -12.92 -0.21
CA TYR A 117 13.68 -14.22 0.05
C TYR A 117 14.70 -14.21 1.20
N ARG A 118 15.53 -13.15 1.31
CA ARG A 118 16.66 -13.07 2.24
C ARG A 118 16.31 -12.64 3.68
N GLY A 119 15.07 -12.27 3.98
CA GLY A 119 14.59 -12.26 5.36
C GLY A 119 15.17 -11.22 6.33
N GLY A 120 15.50 -10.00 5.88
CA GLY A 120 15.72 -8.86 6.78
C GLY A 120 14.44 -8.46 7.53
N GLN A 121 14.35 -8.89 8.79
CA GLN A 121 13.13 -8.92 9.61
C GLN A 121 12.31 -7.61 9.64
N ASP A 122 12.86 -6.40 9.51
CA ASP A 122 12.05 -5.17 9.68
C ASP A 122 11.48 -4.55 8.38
N VAL A 123 11.98 -4.95 7.21
CA VAL A 123 11.49 -4.46 5.91
C VAL A 123 10.59 -5.49 5.21
N LEU A 124 10.55 -6.71 5.76
CA LEU A 124 9.86 -7.89 5.21
C LEU A 124 8.77 -8.45 6.14
N LYS A 125 8.51 -7.78 7.27
CA LYS A 125 7.62 -8.27 8.34
C LYS A 125 6.13 -8.30 7.97
N ALA A 126 5.75 -7.73 6.83
CA ALA A 126 4.39 -7.80 6.34
C ALA A 126 4.18 -9.06 5.46
N THR A 127 4.00 -10.22 6.09
CA THR A 127 3.38 -11.39 5.41
C THR A 127 2.09 -10.97 4.69
N ALA A 128 1.70 -11.64 3.60
CA ALA A 128 0.43 -11.37 2.91
C ALA A 128 -0.76 -11.32 3.89
N GLY A 129 -0.77 -12.24 4.87
CA GLY A 129 -1.78 -12.26 5.94
C GLY A 129 -1.70 -11.09 6.94
N SER A 130 -0.55 -10.42 7.11
CA SER A 130 -0.46 -9.17 7.90
C SER A 130 -0.83 -7.93 7.09
N ILE A 131 -0.55 -7.90 5.78
CA ILE A 131 -1.04 -6.83 4.89
C ILE A 131 -2.56 -6.88 4.82
N GLU A 132 -3.09 -8.09 4.62
CA GLU A 132 -4.53 -8.32 4.60
C GLU A 132 -5.16 -7.97 5.96
N ARG A 133 -4.57 -8.40 7.08
CA ARG A 133 -5.04 -8.00 8.43
C ARG A 133 -5.02 -6.49 8.63
N GLU A 134 -3.99 -5.79 8.18
CA GLU A 134 -3.92 -4.34 8.28
C GLU A 134 -4.99 -3.65 7.41
N ALA A 135 -5.19 -4.13 6.16
CA ALA A 135 -6.25 -3.62 5.30
C ALA A 135 -7.64 -3.82 5.92
N HIS A 136 -7.91 -5.01 6.49
CA HIS A 136 -9.15 -5.30 7.19
C HIS A 136 -9.32 -4.44 8.44
N LYS A 137 -8.24 -4.14 9.17
CA LYS A 137 -8.26 -3.19 10.31
C LYS A 137 -8.64 -1.78 9.86
N GLN A 138 -8.09 -1.28 8.74
CA GLN A 138 -8.45 0.03 8.21
C GLN A 138 -9.92 0.09 7.75
N HIS A 139 -10.44 -0.97 7.13
CA HIS A 139 -11.88 -1.07 6.83
C HIS A 139 -12.73 -1.09 8.10
N ALA A 140 -12.31 -1.83 9.13
CA ALA A 140 -12.99 -1.84 10.41
C ALA A 140 -13.07 -0.43 11.02
N PHE A 141 -11.99 0.36 10.93
CA PHE A 141 -11.99 1.75 11.40
C PHE A 141 -12.98 2.64 10.64
N LEU A 142 -13.15 2.43 9.33
CA LEU A 142 -14.15 3.18 8.55
C LEU A 142 -15.58 2.85 8.99
N VAL A 143 -15.89 1.58 9.22
CA VAL A 143 -17.19 1.15 9.75
C VAL A 143 -17.42 1.75 11.14
N MET A 144 -16.44 1.62 12.05
CA MET A 144 -16.53 2.21 13.38
C MET A 144 -16.72 3.72 13.34
N MET A 145 -15.95 4.45 12.51
CA MET A 145 -16.13 5.90 12.34
C MET A 145 -17.54 6.24 11.88
N ASN A 146 -18.09 5.50 10.92
CA ASN A 146 -19.45 5.73 10.42
C ASN A 146 -20.51 5.49 11.51
N LEU A 147 -20.39 4.39 12.27
CA LEU A 147 -21.27 4.11 13.40
C LEU A 147 -21.22 5.21 14.46
N ILE A 148 -20.01 5.63 14.86
CA ILE A 148 -19.81 6.68 15.86
C ILE A 148 -20.34 8.02 15.37
N PHE A 149 -20.10 8.36 14.09
CA PHE A 149 -20.62 9.57 13.48
C PHE A 149 -22.16 9.63 13.53
N ASN A 150 -22.81 8.48 13.44
CA ASN A 150 -24.26 8.33 13.53
C ASN A 150 -24.77 8.05 14.95
N GLY A 151 -23.96 8.32 15.97
CA GLY A 151 -24.39 8.35 17.37
C GLY A 151 -24.16 7.07 18.18
N GLU A 152 -23.53 6.03 17.61
CA GLU A 152 -23.13 4.87 18.40
C GLU A 152 -21.96 5.20 19.35
N THR A 153 -21.92 4.51 20.49
CA THR A 153 -20.76 4.58 21.38
C THR A 153 -19.57 3.85 20.75
N LEU A 154 -18.34 4.20 21.16
CA LEU A 154 -17.14 3.52 20.67
C LEU A 154 -17.18 2.00 20.94
N GLU A 155 -17.67 1.60 22.11
CA GLU A 155 -17.83 0.21 22.51
C GLU A 155 -18.81 -0.54 21.61
N ARG A 156 -20.01 0.02 21.38
CA ARG A 156 -21.00 -0.60 20.49
C ARG A 156 -20.53 -0.62 19.05
N ALA A 157 -19.87 0.43 18.59
CA ALA A 157 -19.27 0.48 17.25
C ALA A 157 -18.20 -0.61 17.07
N ALA A 158 -17.33 -0.82 18.06
CA ALA A 158 -16.34 -1.90 18.03
C ALA A 158 -16.98 -3.29 18.05
N SER A 159 -18.05 -3.48 18.83
CA SER A 159 -18.84 -4.73 18.89
C SER A 159 -19.43 -5.08 17.52
N LYS A 160 -20.25 -4.18 16.98
CA LYS A 160 -20.92 -4.34 15.69
C LYS A 160 -19.92 -4.54 14.57
N THR A 161 -18.81 -3.81 14.58
CA THR A 161 -17.77 -3.96 13.57
C THR A 161 -17.07 -5.32 13.67
N SER A 162 -16.77 -5.81 14.89
CA SER A 162 -16.16 -7.12 15.08
C SER A 162 -17.06 -8.25 14.56
N GLN A 163 -18.36 -8.18 14.85
CA GLN A 163 -19.35 -9.15 14.35
C GLN A 163 -19.52 -9.03 12.82
N TRP A 164 -19.64 -7.82 12.29
CA TRP A 164 -19.67 -7.58 10.84
C TRP A 164 -18.44 -8.16 10.13
N MET A 165 -17.25 -8.04 10.71
CA MET A 165 -16.03 -8.66 10.16
C MET A 165 -16.11 -10.18 10.17
N LYS A 166 -16.64 -10.80 11.23
CA LYS A 166 -16.85 -12.25 11.35
C LYS A 166 -17.81 -12.76 10.27
N ASP A 167 -18.89 -12.01 10.00
CA ASP A 167 -19.95 -12.44 9.08
C ASP A 167 -19.59 -12.20 7.60
N THR A 168 -18.85 -11.13 7.30
CA THR A 168 -18.61 -10.70 5.90
C THR A 168 -17.23 -11.09 5.37
N ARG A 169 -16.26 -11.41 6.23
CA ARG A 169 -14.87 -11.67 5.80
C ARG A 169 -14.43 -13.08 6.14
N LYS A 170 -13.74 -13.74 5.21
CA LYS A 170 -13.09 -15.06 5.42
C LYS A 170 -11.78 -14.97 6.22
N VAL A 171 -11.60 -13.94 7.04
CA VAL A 171 -10.41 -13.75 7.88
C VAL A 171 -10.78 -13.84 9.34
N LYS A 172 -9.81 -14.21 10.19
CA LYS A 172 -10.01 -14.22 11.64
C LYS A 172 -10.41 -12.81 12.11
N PRO A 173 -11.60 -12.63 12.70
CA PRO A 173 -12.08 -11.31 13.10
C PRO A 173 -11.21 -10.74 14.22
N ILE A 174 -11.04 -9.42 14.23
CA ILE A 174 -10.35 -8.71 15.30
C ILE A 174 -11.33 -8.59 16.48
N LYS A 175 -10.91 -9.01 17.67
CA LYS A 175 -11.72 -8.87 18.89
C LYS A 175 -12.12 -7.41 19.10
N ALA A 176 -13.36 -7.15 19.51
CA ALA A 176 -13.86 -5.79 19.66
C ALA A 176 -13.03 -4.93 20.64
N SER A 177 -12.59 -5.49 21.77
CA SER A 177 -11.70 -4.80 22.71
C SER A 177 -10.34 -4.43 22.12
N THR A 178 -9.87 -5.18 21.11
CA THR A 178 -8.64 -4.87 20.37
C THR A 178 -8.90 -3.77 19.34
N LEU A 179 -10.03 -3.80 18.65
CA LEU A 179 -10.46 -2.74 17.74
C LEU A 179 -10.61 -1.40 18.47
N ASP A 180 -11.25 -1.40 19.63
CA ASP A 180 -11.39 -0.21 20.49
C ASP A 180 -10.02 0.41 20.83
N LYS A 181 -9.10 -0.39 21.39
CA LYS A 181 -7.73 0.06 21.72
C LYS A 181 -6.98 0.62 20.51
N TYR A 182 -7.05 -0.07 19.36
CA TYR A 182 -6.37 0.39 18.14
C TYR A 182 -7.01 1.66 17.58
N TYR A 183 -8.33 1.75 17.58
CA TYR A 183 -9.06 2.92 17.11
C TYR A 183 -8.72 4.17 17.93
N VAL A 184 -8.71 4.06 19.27
CA VAL A 184 -8.29 5.17 20.14
C VAL A 184 -6.86 5.62 19.81
N LYS A 185 -5.94 4.66 19.69
CA LYS A 185 -4.52 4.93 19.45
C LYS A 185 -4.24 5.55 18.08
N GLU A 186 -4.81 4.98 17.02
CA GLU A 186 -4.44 5.30 15.64
C GLU A 186 -5.36 6.33 14.99
N ILE A 187 -6.63 6.44 15.42
CA ILE A 187 -7.65 7.29 14.77
C ILE A 187 -8.06 8.47 15.64
N ARG A 188 -8.42 8.23 16.91
CA ARG A 188 -8.91 9.30 17.79
C ARG A 188 -7.78 10.21 18.27
N LYS A 189 -6.69 9.64 18.80
CA LYS A 189 -5.54 10.42 19.32
C LYS A 189 -4.77 11.20 18.24
N THR A 190 -4.83 10.74 16.99
CA THR A 190 -4.16 11.39 15.84
C THR A 190 -4.99 12.53 15.22
N GLY A 191 -6.24 12.72 15.66
CA GLY A 191 -7.15 13.74 15.12
C GLY A 191 -7.80 13.38 13.77
N ILE A 192 -7.57 12.17 13.26
CA ILE A 192 -8.15 11.69 11.99
C ILE A 192 -9.68 11.63 12.11
N GLU A 193 -10.22 11.12 13.23
CA GLU A 193 -11.66 11.05 13.48
C GLU A 193 -12.32 12.42 13.32
N LYS A 194 -11.81 13.42 14.05
CA LYS A 194 -12.35 14.79 14.04
C LYS A 194 -12.37 15.37 12.63
N LYS A 195 -11.26 15.25 11.88
CA LYS A 195 -11.16 15.76 10.51
C LYS A 195 -12.14 15.06 9.56
N ARG A 196 -12.35 13.75 9.72
CA ARG A 196 -13.33 12.99 8.93
C ARG A 196 -14.75 13.43 9.28
N PHE A 197 -15.08 13.57 10.55
CA PHE A 197 -16.41 13.99 11.00
C PHE A 197 -16.73 15.41 10.53
N GLU A 198 -15.78 16.35 10.58
CA GLU A 198 -15.97 17.70 10.01
C GLU A 198 -16.24 17.67 8.49
N THR A 199 -15.65 16.71 7.78
CA THR A 199 -15.88 16.53 6.34
C THR A 199 -17.26 15.90 6.10
N TRP A 200 -17.62 14.85 6.83
CA TRP A 200 -18.91 14.19 6.72
C TRP A 200 -20.07 15.08 7.15
N SER A 201 -19.92 15.86 8.23
CA SER A 201 -20.93 16.84 8.65
C SER A 201 -21.21 17.91 7.60
N ARG A 202 -20.26 18.21 6.70
CA ARG A 202 -20.50 19.10 5.57
C ARG A 202 -21.34 18.41 4.50
N LEU A 203 -21.03 17.16 4.19
CA LEU A 203 -21.75 16.35 3.18
C LEU A 203 -23.16 15.97 3.64
N VAL A 204 -23.33 15.60 4.90
CA VAL A 204 -24.62 15.12 5.47
C VAL A 204 -25.64 16.24 5.64
N LYS A 205 -25.22 17.51 5.58
CA LYS A 205 -26.16 18.63 5.46
C LYS A 205 -26.99 18.56 4.17
N GLU A 206 -26.48 17.85 3.17
CA GLU A 206 -27.14 17.66 1.88
C GLU A 206 -28.05 16.42 1.87
N TYR A 207 -28.00 15.58 2.91
CA TYR A 207 -28.82 14.36 2.99
C TYR A 207 -30.26 14.70 3.36
N SER A 208 -31.19 14.02 2.69
CA SER A 208 -32.60 13.98 3.03
C SER A 208 -32.85 13.28 4.37
N ASP A 209 -34.01 13.54 4.98
CA ASP A 209 -34.42 12.86 6.21
C ASP A 209 -34.61 11.35 5.99
N GLU A 210 -35.01 10.94 4.78
CA GLU A 210 -35.13 9.54 4.37
C GLU A 210 -33.77 8.83 4.41
N GLU A 211 -32.72 9.44 3.86
CA GLU A 211 -31.36 8.87 3.90
C GLU A 211 -30.85 8.74 5.34
N ARG A 212 -31.16 9.71 6.21
CA ARG A 212 -30.80 9.65 7.63
C ARG A 212 -31.54 8.52 8.35
N GLN A 213 -32.83 8.33 8.07
CA GLN A 213 -33.62 7.23 8.62
C GLN A 213 -33.12 5.88 8.12
N GLN A 214 -32.77 5.78 6.83
CA GLN A 214 -32.21 4.57 6.24
C GLN A 214 -30.88 4.20 6.90
N TRP A 215 -30.01 5.17 7.16
CA TRP A 215 -28.79 4.94 7.93
C TRP A 215 -29.08 4.45 9.36
N ALA A 216 -30.01 5.08 10.07
CA ALA A 216 -30.40 4.64 11.41
C ALA A 216 -30.96 3.20 11.42
N GLN A 217 -31.77 2.83 10.42
CA GLN A 217 -32.25 1.46 10.24
C GLN A 217 -31.12 0.49 9.91
N ASN A 218 -30.20 0.85 9.03
CA ASN A 218 -29.05 0.01 8.70
C ASN A 218 -28.20 -0.26 9.96
N ILE A 219 -28.00 0.75 10.80
CA ILE A 219 -27.25 0.64 12.06
C ILE A 219 -27.97 -0.26 13.06
N SER A 220 -29.30 -0.21 13.16
CA SER A 220 -30.06 -1.04 14.10
C SER A 220 -30.10 -2.51 13.67
N LEU A 221 -30.01 -2.80 12.37
CA LEU A 221 -29.96 -4.15 11.82
C LEU A 221 -28.57 -4.82 11.94
N MET A 222 -27.51 -4.05 12.25
CA MET A 222 -26.18 -4.64 12.44
C MET A 222 -26.11 -5.44 13.75
N PRO A 223 -25.79 -6.75 13.69
CA PRO A 223 -25.71 -7.58 14.89
C PRO A 223 -24.52 -7.16 15.77
N GLU A 224 -24.69 -7.30 17.08
CA GLU A 224 -23.61 -7.13 18.06
C GLU A 224 -22.85 -8.45 18.24
N ALA A 225 -21.57 -8.39 18.65
CA ALA A 225 -20.79 -9.60 18.86
C ALA A 225 -21.27 -10.37 20.10
N GLU A 226 -21.50 -11.68 19.96
CA GLU A 226 -22.08 -12.55 21.01
C GLU A 226 -21.30 -12.59 22.34
N TYR A 227 -20.05 -12.11 22.36
CA TYR A 227 -19.21 -12.04 23.56
C TYR A 227 -18.57 -10.66 23.69
N TYR A 228 -19.30 -9.74 24.30
CA TYR A 228 -18.77 -8.49 24.82
C TYR A 228 -18.65 -8.63 26.35
N ASP A 229 -17.84 -9.59 26.80
CA ASP A 229 -17.59 -9.75 28.23
C ASP A 229 -16.60 -8.64 28.66
N CYS A 230 -17.17 -7.48 28.98
CA CYS A 230 -16.48 -6.38 29.66
C CYS A 230 -16.09 -6.73 31.08
N GLN A 231 -16.48 -7.91 31.59
CA GLN A 231 -16.00 -8.38 32.87
C GLN A 231 -14.52 -8.72 32.70
N GLY A 232 -13.70 -7.71 33.01
CA GLY A 232 -12.26 -7.78 32.92
C GLY A 232 -11.77 -9.08 33.50
N ASP A 233 -10.93 -9.75 32.72
CA ASP A 233 -10.09 -10.83 33.18
C ASP A 233 -9.50 -10.45 34.56
N PRO A 234 -9.91 -11.10 35.66
CA PRO A 234 -9.49 -10.71 37.02
C PRO A 234 -7.97 -10.75 37.18
N GLU A 235 -7.27 -11.51 36.35
CA GLU A 235 -5.81 -11.61 36.33
C GLU A 235 -5.12 -10.37 35.73
N SER A 236 -5.84 -9.51 35.00
CA SER A 236 -5.26 -8.30 34.41
C SER A 236 -5.10 -7.11 35.38
N LEU A 237 -5.61 -7.22 36.61
CA LEU A 237 -5.52 -6.17 37.64
C LEU A 237 -4.29 -6.27 38.56
N GLU A 238 -3.48 -7.33 38.49
CA GLU A 238 -2.26 -7.43 39.31
C GLU A 238 -1.09 -6.58 38.80
N GLY A 239 -1.14 -6.07 37.56
CA GLY A 239 -0.12 -5.18 37.01
C GLY A 239 -0.26 -3.69 37.41
N GLY A 240 -1.36 -3.29 38.04
CA GLY A 240 -1.76 -1.88 38.18
C GLY A 240 -1.43 -1.17 39.50
N LYS A 241 -0.85 -1.86 40.51
CA LYS A 241 -0.65 -1.28 41.85
C LYS A 241 0.65 -0.48 42.07
N LYS A 242 1.41 -0.11 41.02
CA LYS A 242 2.73 0.55 41.19
C LYS A 242 2.81 2.07 40.96
N TYR A 243 1.72 2.77 40.61
CA TYR A 243 1.79 4.22 40.31
C TYR A 243 0.92 5.13 41.19
N LEU A 244 0.82 4.86 42.50
CA LEU A 244 0.32 5.84 43.48
C LEU A 244 1.11 5.77 44.79
N LYS A 245 2.41 6.08 44.74
CA LYS A 245 3.15 6.58 45.91
C LYS A 245 4.10 7.69 45.48
N GLY A 246 3.84 8.89 46.01
CA GLY A 246 4.81 9.99 46.04
C GLY A 246 4.47 11.16 45.11
N SER A 247 3.69 12.12 45.60
CA SER A 247 4.25 13.44 45.94
C SER A 247 3.14 14.37 46.46
N ARG A 248 3.01 14.43 47.79
CA ARG A 248 2.53 15.61 48.50
C ARG A 248 3.58 15.90 49.57
N ARG A 249 4.35 16.95 49.36
CA ARG A 249 4.80 17.94 50.34
C ARG A 249 5.25 19.17 49.57
#